data_AF-A0A954URR4-F1
#
_entry.id   AF-A0A954URR4-F1
#
_cell.length_a   1.000
_cell.length_b   1.000
_cell.length_c   1.000
_cell.angle_alpha   90.00
_cell.angle_beta   90.00
_cell.angle_gamma   90.00
#
_symmetry.space_group_name_H-M   'P 1'
#
loop_
_entity.id
_entity.type
_entity.pdbx_description
1 polymer ?
#
loop_
_entity_poly.entity_id
_entity_poly.type
_entity_poly.pdbx_seq_one_letter_code
_entity_poly.pdbx_strand_id
1 'polypeptide(L)'
;MNMIDLSSLTVEGGFFLVNSNKPAPYDWIADEGGPRHFVGTYRQSGAPIREALIHAIRNAKQRVFVASFMLGDNQVIDEMIDAAKRLEGGVYLITALDERSMRRGLQEYEDNEQEAPEERKKNFERLTSSGVYVRGHESCHAKFAVIDSHTAIVGSANFVAKGFEWTGEANLVLREKTGVRQLSRLFTELWYQGCTWEVPPGQTYLVAERKAQQAPARPEPPTGQPGEIVWTNGSGQMSLLKAIQRTIDAARERLTLSTYSIVGMQKNSALLVDRIHESLRRDVDVRLFVRQRNPYPEQNEELVALHDAGVKIHGDHRNHAKVAIADTTTAMLFSANFDANHGLDSGVEVGARIDDESTMRELARYMDHVIAHAETSFVRNPQLGQMVGRLATAKWCQPWEGEEVVRIRCRLAEFEALANEAKLGPCLFEKNEDKLRFYVGGTVIEGEINDGILSASPLLGTDGMSASNRMRDWMTSVRRRNDGATAQRGIFAGKWTRDEDTHDR
;
A
#
# COMPACT_ATOMS: atom_id res chain seq x y z
N MET A 1 9.64 21.87 40.23
CA MET A 1 9.00 22.07 38.89
C MET A 1 7.49 22.09 39.10
N ASN A 2 6.75 23.12 38.65
CA ASN A 2 5.30 23.23 38.95
C ASN A 2 4.39 22.99 37.73
N MET A 3 4.96 22.81 36.54
CA MET A 3 4.22 22.57 35.31
C MET A 3 4.96 21.57 34.41
N ILE A 4 4.22 20.67 33.76
CA ILE A 4 4.69 19.79 32.69
C ILE A 4 3.91 20.18 31.42
N ASP A 5 4.59 20.64 30.38
CA ASP A 5 3.99 20.92 29.07
C ASP A 5 4.14 19.68 28.18
N LEU A 6 3.11 18.83 28.18
CA LEU A 6 3.14 17.57 27.44
C LEU A 6 3.09 17.80 25.92
N SER A 7 2.53 18.92 25.46
CA SER A 7 2.43 19.24 24.03
C SER A 7 3.80 19.29 23.35
N SER A 8 4.80 19.79 24.08
CA SER A 8 6.17 20.02 23.62
C SER A 8 7.04 18.76 23.61
N LEU A 9 6.59 17.68 24.26
CA LEU A 9 7.35 16.45 24.38
C LEU A 9 7.33 15.66 23.08
N THR A 10 8.47 15.09 22.72
CA THR A 10 8.62 14.31 21.48
C THR A 10 8.26 12.85 21.71
N VAL A 11 7.53 12.27 20.76
CA VAL A 11 7.24 10.83 20.75
C VAL A 11 8.21 10.12 19.84
N GLU A 12 9.00 9.19 20.39
CA GLU A 12 9.97 8.44 19.61
C GLU A 12 9.31 7.61 18.50
N GLY A 13 9.84 7.73 17.29
CA GLY A 13 9.43 6.92 16.14
C GLY A 13 9.20 7.75 14.88
N GLY A 14 8.47 7.17 13.93
CA GLY A 14 8.06 7.81 12.69
C GLY A 14 6.55 7.64 12.49
N PHE A 15 5.87 8.73 12.19
CA PHE A 15 4.42 8.77 12.10
C PHE A 15 3.98 9.56 10.89
N PHE A 16 2.96 9.07 10.19
CA PHE A 16 2.26 9.86 9.20
C PHE A 16 1.25 10.78 9.88
N LEU A 17 1.42 12.08 9.66
CA LEU A 17 0.52 13.13 10.11
C LEU A 17 -0.24 13.71 8.92
N VAL A 18 -1.54 13.90 9.07
CA VAL A 18 -2.42 14.51 8.08
C VAL A 18 -1.97 15.94 7.78
N ASN A 19 -1.87 16.22 6.48
CA ASN A 19 -1.58 17.53 5.92
C ASN A 19 -2.88 18.36 5.86
N SER A 20 -2.75 19.68 5.88
CA SER A 20 -3.89 20.60 5.65
C SER A 20 -4.31 20.65 4.17
N ASN A 21 -3.47 20.16 3.26
CA ASN A 21 -3.74 20.18 1.82
C ASN A 21 -4.92 19.29 1.47
N LYS A 22 -5.83 19.84 0.66
CA LYS A 22 -6.94 19.08 0.09
C LYS A 22 -6.45 18.34 -1.16
N PRO A 23 -6.77 17.04 -1.31
CA PRO A 23 -6.52 16.35 -2.55
C PRO A 23 -7.31 17.00 -3.69
N ALA A 24 -6.73 17.08 -4.88
CA ALA A 24 -7.36 17.62 -6.08
C ALA A 24 -7.33 16.59 -7.21
N PRO A 25 -8.37 16.45 -8.04
CA PRO A 25 -8.39 15.48 -9.13
C PRO A 25 -7.21 15.70 -10.09
N TYR A 26 -6.77 14.61 -10.72
CA TYR A 26 -5.76 14.64 -11.76
C TYR A 26 -6.42 14.77 -13.12
N ASP A 27 -5.88 15.63 -13.97
CA ASP A 27 -6.38 15.88 -15.33
C ASP A 27 -5.54 15.07 -16.32
N TRP A 28 -6.10 14.00 -16.89
CA TRP A 28 -5.37 13.07 -17.76
C TRP A 28 -5.13 13.64 -19.16
N ILE A 29 -3.94 13.39 -19.72
CA ILE A 29 -3.71 13.59 -21.15
C ILE A 29 -4.48 12.53 -21.92
N ALA A 30 -5.19 12.93 -22.99
CA ALA A 30 -5.93 12.01 -23.84
C ALA A 30 -4.98 11.06 -24.61
N ASP A 31 -5.43 9.84 -24.86
CA ASP A 31 -4.70 8.88 -25.68
C ASP A 31 -4.79 9.28 -27.17
N GLU A 32 -3.67 9.74 -27.73
CA GLU A 32 -3.57 10.10 -29.16
C GLU A 32 -3.29 8.87 -30.07
N GLY A 33 -3.34 7.65 -29.54
CA GLY A 33 -3.10 6.43 -30.31
C GLY A 33 -1.62 6.12 -30.54
N GLY A 34 -0.74 6.69 -29.70
CA GLY A 34 0.70 6.42 -29.73
C GLY A 34 1.03 4.95 -29.44
N PRO A 35 2.30 4.55 -29.66
CA PRO A 35 2.75 3.20 -29.35
C PRO A 35 2.56 2.87 -27.87
N ARG A 36 2.64 3.87 -27.00
CA ARG A 36 2.52 3.76 -25.55
C ARG A 36 1.70 4.91 -25.01
N HIS A 37 0.94 4.63 -23.97
CA HIS A 37 0.15 5.63 -23.28
C HIS A 37 0.06 5.31 -21.78
N PHE A 38 0.37 6.28 -20.94
CA PHE A 38 0.20 6.16 -19.49
C PHE A 38 -1.27 6.36 -19.11
N VAL A 39 -1.77 5.46 -18.28
CA VAL A 39 -3.10 5.55 -17.68
C VAL A 39 -2.99 5.23 -16.20
N GLY A 40 -3.78 5.90 -15.37
CA GLY A 40 -3.78 5.66 -13.93
C GLY A 40 -5.18 5.68 -13.33
N THR A 41 -5.25 5.37 -12.05
CA THR A 41 -6.43 5.64 -11.23
C THR A 41 -6.03 6.69 -10.21
N TYR A 42 -6.83 7.74 -10.07
CA TYR A 42 -6.70 8.69 -8.97
C TYR A 42 -8.07 9.19 -8.55
N ARG A 43 -8.20 9.52 -7.27
CA ARG A 43 -9.45 10.00 -6.67
C ARG A 43 -10.10 11.09 -7.54
N GLN A 44 -11.39 10.95 -7.79
CA GLN A 44 -12.20 11.95 -8.53
C GLN A 44 -11.67 12.26 -9.94
N SER A 45 -10.93 11.35 -10.57
CA SER A 45 -10.25 11.60 -11.85
C SER A 45 -10.74 10.68 -12.99
N GLY A 46 -11.95 10.12 -12.89
CA GLY A 46 -12.43 9.09 -13.83
C GLY A 46 -11.73 7.74 -13.65
N ALA A 47 -11.92 6.83 -14.61
CA ALA A 47 -11.36 5.46 -14.56
C ALA A 47 -10.62 5.06 -15.86
N PRO A 48 -9.57 5.79 -16.29
CA PRO A 48 -8.88 5.54 -17.57
C PRO A 48 -8.38 4.10 -17.76
N ILE A 49 -7.91 3.45 -16.69
CA ILE A 49 -7.45 2.05 -16.76
C ILE A 49 -8.60 1.13 -17.15
N ARG A 50 -9.77 1.26 -16.50
CA ARG A 50 -10.96 0.47 -16.80
C ARG A 50 -11.45 0.73 -18.21
N GLU A 51 -11.53 2.00 -18.59
CA GLU A 51 -11.98 2.43 -19.91
C GLU A 51 -11.08 1.86 -21.02
N ALA A 52 -9.76 1.94 -20.87
CA ALA A 52 -8.80 1.35 -21.81
C ALA A 52 -8.96 -0.17 -21.91
N LEU A 53 -9.13 -0.86 -20.78
CA LEU A 53 -9.30 -2.32 -20.74
C LEU A 53 -10.61 -2.76 -21.42
N ILE A 54 -11.73 -2.16 -21.04
CA ILE A 54 -13.04 -2.42 -21.65
C ILE A 54 -12.99 -2.13 -23.14
N HIS A 55 -12.44 -0.98 -23.54
CA HIS A 55 -12.33 -0.62 -24.95
C HIS A 55 -11.52 -1.66 -25.73
N ALA A 56 -10.39 -2.12 -25.19
CA ALA A 56 -9.57 -3.14 -25.84
C ALA A 56 -10.32 -4.48 -25.97
N ILE A 57 -10.93 -4.98 -24.89
CA ILE A 57 -11.67 -6.26 -24.89
C ILE A 57 -12.86 -6.21 -25.86
N ARG A 58 -13.63 -5.13 -25.84
CA ARG A 58 -14.79 -4.94 -26.72
C ARG A 58 -14.40 -4.98 -28.20
N ASN A 59 -13.24 -4.43 -28.54
CA ASN A 59 -12.74 -4.39 -29.91
C ASN A 59 -11.95 -5.63 -30.35
N ALA A 60 -11.66 -6.57 -29.43
CA ALA A 60 -10.95 -7.80 -29.73
C ALA A 60 -11.60 -8.57 -30.89
N LYS A 61 -10.80 -9.24 -31.71
CA LYS A 61 -11.22 -9.97 -32.91
C LYS A 61 -10.85 -11.45 -32.88
N GLN A 62 -9.80 -11.82 -32.13
CA GLN A 62 -9.33 -13.19 -32.05
C GLN A 62 -9.30 -13.73 -30.63
N ARG A 63 -8.60 -13.08 -29.71
CA ARG A 63 -8.38 -13.62 -28.36
C ARG A 63 -8.04 -12.58 -27.31
N VAL A 64 -8.33 -12.90 -26.07
CA VAL A 64 -8.01 -12.07 -24.90
C VAL A 64 -7.27 -12.91 -23.86
N PHE A 65 -6.12 -12.42 -23.40
CA PHE A 65 -5.36 -12.97 -22.29
C PHE A 65 -5.41 -11.99 -21.12
N VAL A 66 -5.69 -12.48 -19.91
CA VAL A 66 -5.72 -11.69 -18.68
C VAL A 66 -4.93 -12.41 -17.60
N ALA A 67 -3.93 -11.75 -17.03
CA ALA A 67 -3.29 -12.16 -15.80
C ALA A 67 -3.54 -11.07 -14.75
N SER A 68 -4.16 -11.43 -13.63
CA SER A 68 -4.38 -10.49 -12.53
C SER A 68 -4.40 -11.23 -11.21
N PHE A 69 -3.78 -10.65 -10.18
CA PHE A 69 -3.87 -11.20 -8.83
C PHE A 69 -5.32 -11.25 -8.32
N MET A 70 -6.11 -10.22 -8.64
CA MET A 70 -7.56 -10.19 -8.36
C MET A 70 -8.35 -9.69 -9.57
N LEU A 71 -9.52 -10.30 -9.80
CA LEU A 71 -10.52 -9.90 -10.80
C LEU A 71 -11.89 -9.86 -10.12
N GLY A 72 -12.60 -8.74 -10.24
CA GLY A 72 -13.89 -8.53 -9.57
C GLY A 72 -14.65 -7.28 -10.02
N ASP A 73 -14.18 -6.57 -11.06
CA ASP A 73 -14.98 -5.51 -11.68
C ASP A 73 -16.03 -6.11 -12.62
N ASN A 74 -17.31 -5.88 -12.32
CA ASN A 74 -18.42 -6.45 -13.09
C ASN A 74 -18.42 -6.01 -14.56
N GLN A 75 -18.01 -4.77 -14.87
CA GLN A 75 -18.00 -4.30 -16.26
C GLN A 75 -16.92 -5.02 -17.07
N VAL A 76 -15.73 -5.22 -16.49
CA VAL A 76 -14.67 -6.02 -17.13
C VAL A 76 -15.08 -7.48 -17.30
N ILE A 77 -15.71 -8.07 -16.28
CA ILE A 77 -16.22 -9.46 -16.35
C ILE A 77 -17.26 -9.61 -17.47
N ASP A 78 -18.21 -8.69 -17.57
CA ASP A 78 -19.25 -8.72 -18.59
C ASP A 78 -18.66 -8.63 -20.01
N GLU A 79 -17.67 -7.76 -20.20
CA GLU A 79 -16.96 -7.65 -21.48
C GLU A 79 -16.14 -8.91 -21.81
N MET A 80 -15.51 -9.55 -20.81
CA MET A 80 -14.83 -10.84 -20.99
C MET A 80 -15.79 -11.95 -21.38
N ILE A 81 -16.98 -11.99 -20.78
CA ILE A 81 -18.05 -12.94 -21.09
C ILE A 81 -18.54 -12.74 -22.54
N ASP A 82 -18.80 -11.50 -22.94
CA ASP A 82 -19.27 -11.21 -24.29
C ASP A 82 -18.19 -11.42 -25.35
N ALA A 83 -16.92 -11.19 -25.00
CA ALA A 83 -15.78 -11.59 -25.81
C ALA A 83 -15.72 -13.12 -25.96
N ALA A 84 -15.89 -13.90 -24.89
CA ALA A 84 -15.82 -15.37 -24.94
C ALA A 84 -16.89 -15.99 -25.85
N LYS A 85 -18.09 -15.40 -25.90
CA LYS A 85 -19.17 -15.83 -26.82
C LYS A 85 -18.89 -15.51 -28.29
N ARG A 86 -18.07 -14.49 -28.55
CA ARG A 86 -17.87 -13.91 -29.88
C ARG A 86 -16.54 -14.32 -30.53
N LEU A 87 -15.50 -14.55 -29.74
CA LEU A 87 -14.14 -14.76 -30.21
C LEU A 87 -13.84 -16.24 -30.45
N GLU A 88 -13.47 -16.59 -31.69
CA GLU A 88 -13.05 -17.96 -32.03
C GLU A 88 -11.78 -18.40 -31.28
N GLY A 89 -10.86 -17.47 -31.03
CA GLY A 89 -9.62 -17.74 -30.30
C GLY A 89 -9.75 -17.70 -28.79
N GLY A 90 -10.92 -17.37 -28.23
CA GLY A 90 -11.24 -17.50 -26.81
C GLY A 90 -10.71 -16.41 -25.87
N VAL A 91 -11.09 -16.55 -24.60
CA VAL A 91 -10.69 -15.68 -23.48
C VAL A 91 -10.07 -16.51 -22.38
N TYR A 92 -8.90 -16.10 -21.88
CA TYR A 92 -8.09 -16.86 -20.93
C TYR A 92 -7.67 -15.99 -19.75
N LEU A 93 -7.86 -16.52 -18.54
CA LEU A 93 -7.60 -15.86 -17.27
C LEU A 93 -6.60 -16.65 -16.41
N ILE A 94 -5.49 -16.02 -16.03
CA ILE A 94 -4.60 -16.47 -14.96
C ILE A 94 -4.87 -15.59 -13.73
N THR A 95 -5.02 -16.22 -12.57
CA THR A 95 -5.24 -15.52 -11.31
C THR A 95 -4.54 -16.22 -10.15
N ALA A 96 -4.26 -15.49 -9.08
CA ALA A 96 -3.61 -16.02 -7.88
C ALA A 96 -4.57 -16.89 -7.08
N LEU A 97 -4.63 -18.18 -7.42
CA LEU A 97 -5.50 -19.15 -6.77
C LEU A 97 -4.75 -20.46 -6.56
N ASP A 98 -4.82 -20.98 -5.33
CA ASP A 98 -4.42 -22.33 -4.94
C ASP A 98 -5.65 -23.27 -4.86
N GLU A 99 -5.44 -24.55 -4.53
CA GLU A 99 -6.55 -25.52 -4.39
C GLU A 99 -7.61 -25.06 -3.38
N ARG A 100 -7.15 -24.60 -2.22
CA ARG A 100 -8.01 -24.23 -1.10
C ARG A 100 -8.90 -23.05 -1.48
N SER A 101 -8.30 -22.07 -2.14
CA SER A 101 -8.90 -20.89 -2.73
C SER A 101 -9.96 -21.26 -3.76
N MET A 102 -9.62 -22.16 -4.68
CA MET A 102 -10.51 -22.63 -5.74
C MET A 102 -11.70 -23.45 -5.22
N ARG A 103 -11.49 -24.32 -4.22
CA ARG A 103 -12.51 -25.25 -3.70
C ARG A 103 -13.40 -24.67 -2.62
N ARG A 104 -12.87 -23.86 -1.70
CA ARG A 104 -13.59 -23.42 -0.48
C ARG A 104 -14.31 -22.08 -0.62
N GLY A 105 -14.20 -21.40 -1.76
CA GLY A 105 -14.65 -20.01 -1.85
C GLY A 105 -13.79 -19.10 -0.97
N LEU A 106 -12.48 -19.11 -1.22
CA LEU A 106 -11.53 -18.00 -0.96
C LEU A 106 -11.58 -17.35 0.43
N GLN A 107 -10.97 -17.99 1.42
CA GLN A 107 -10.80 -17.40 2.75
C GLN A 107 -9.46 -16.65 2.84
N GLU A 108 -9.57 -15.31 2.99
CA GLU A 108 -8.58 -14.37 3.55
C GLU A 108 -7.26 -14.18 2.79
N TYR A 109 -7.20 -13.11 1.98
CA TYR A 109 -5.96 -12.33 1.86
C TYR A 109 -6.02 -11.19 2.88
N GLU A 110 -4.92 -10.99 3.60
CA GLU A 110 -4.73 -9.98 4.65
C GLU A 110 -4.72 -8.55 4.10
N ASP A 111 -5.87 -8.10 3.63
CA ASP A 111 -6.37 -6.72 3.72
C ASP A 111 -7.84 -6.81 3.27
N ASN A 112 -8.70 -7.10 4.26
CA ASN A 112 -10.16 -7.07 4.17
C ASN A 112 -10.64 -5.90 3.29
N GLU A 113 -11.71 -6.11 2.52
CA GLU A 113 -12.48 -5.12 1.72
C GLU A 113 -12.07 -4.96 0.23
N GLN A 114 -11.98 -6.04 -0.55
CA GLN A 114 -11.99 -5.90 -2.02
C GLN A 114 -13.15 -6.63 -2.71
N GLU A 115 -13.58 -7.78 -2.19
CA GLU A 115 -14.76 -8.51 -2.69
C GLU A 115 -15.15 -9.60 -1.67
N ALA A 116 -16.44 -9.86 -1.47
CA ALA A 116 -16.85 -10.96 -0.60
C ALA A 116 -16.49 -12.31 -1.27
N PRO A 117 -16.04 -13.34 -0.52
CA PRO A 117 -15.63 -14.61 -1.12
C PRO A 117 -16.70 -15.30 -1.99
N GLU A 118 -17.98 -15.17 -1.59
CA GLU A 118 -19.14 -15.65 -2.34
C GLU A 118 -19.33 -14.93 -3.68
N GLU A 119 -19.14 -13.60 -3.70
CA GLU A 119 -19.25 -12.79 -4.92
C GLU A 119 -18.15 -13.16 -5.91
N ARG A 120 -16.93 -13.37 -5.41
CA ARG A 120 -15.80 -13.81 -6.23
C ARG A 120 -16.03 -15.20 -6.83
N LYS A 121 -16.54 -16.15 -6.05
CA LYS A 121 -16.91 -17.49 -6.56
C LYS A 121 -17.97 -17.39 -7.66
N LYS A 122 -19.02 -16.60 -7.43
CA LYS A 122 -20.07 -16.34 -8.43
C LYS A 122 -19.49 -15.74 -9.72
N ASN A 123 -18.53 -14.84 -9.60
CA ASN A 123 -17.85 -14.24 -10.75
C ASN A 123 -17.05 -15.28 -11.55
N PHE A 124 -16.34 -16.21 -10.91
CA PHE A 124 -15.70 -17.31 -11.61
C PHE A 124 -16.68 -18.26 -12.29
N GLU A 125 -17.78 -18.64 -11.62
CA GLU A 125 -18.83 -19.47 -12.22
C GLU A 125 -19.44 -18.81 -13.46
N ARG A 126 -19.69 -17.49 -13.41
CA ARG A 126 -20.18 -16.71 -14.57
C ARG A 126 -19.19 -16.74 -15.74
N LEU A 127 -17.91 -16.57 -15.47
CA LEU A 127 -16.85 -16.60 -16.49
C LEU A 127 -16.78 -17.99 -17.15
N THR A 128 -16.67 -19.06 -16.35
CA THR A 128 -16.44 -20.41 -16.86
C THR A 128 -17.66 -20.99 -17.57
N SER A 129 -18.87 -20.70 -17.07
CA SER A 129 -20.12 -21.08 -17.76
C SER A 129 -20.33 -20.35 -19.08
N SER A 130 -19.65 -19.22 -19.29
CA SER A 130 -19.71 -18.42 -20.52
C SER A 130 -18.59 -18.70 -21.52
N GLY A 131 -17.74 -19.69 -21.27
CA GLY A 131 -16.67 -20.07 -22.21
C GLY A 131 -15.27 -19.52 -21.87
N VAL A 132 -15.11 -18.80 -20.76
CA VAL A 132 -13.78 -18.30 -20.35
C VAL A 132 -12.97 -19.42 -19.70
N TYR A 133 -11.73 -19.58 -20.15
CA TYR A 133 -10.78 -20.51 -19.55
C TYR A 133 -10.11 -19.87 -18.33
N VAL A 134 -10.17 -20.53 -17.17
CA VAL A 134 -9.57 -19.99 -15.94
C VAL A 134 -8.50 -20.95 -15.41
N ARG A 135 -7.33 -20.40 -15.08
CA ARG A 135 -6.24 -21.13 -14.43
C ARG A 135 -5.70 -20.41 -13.20
N GLY A 136 -5.34 -21.21 -12.19
CA GLY A 136 -4.74 -20.76 -10.94
C GLY A 136 -3.22 -20.86 -10.99
N HIS A 137 -2.55 -19.81 -10.52
CA HIS A 137 -1.10 -19.80 -10.27
C HIS A 137 -0.84 -19.15 -8.92
N GLU A 138 -0.41 -19.93 -7.93
CA GLU A 138 -0.39 -19.55 -6.51
C GLU A 138 0.40 -18.26 -6.23
N SER A 139 1.48 -18.02 -6.98
CA SER A 139 2.34 -16.84 -6.82
C SER A 139 2.20 -15.79 -7.92
N CYS A 140 1.10 -15.77 -8.69
CA CYS A 140 0.90 -14.80 -9.76
C CYS A 140 0.41 -13.43 -9.26
N HIS A 141 1.33 -12.49 -9.13
CA HIS A 141 1.03 -11.10 -8.80
C HIS A 141 1.10 -10.14 -10.01
N ALA A 142 1.48 -10.64 -11.18
CA ALA A 142 1.46 -9.87 -12.42
C ALA A 142 0.04 -9.41 -12.78
N LYS A 143 -0.07 -8.17 -13.27
CA LYS A 143 -1.35 -7.54 -13.63
C LYS A 143 -1.23 -6.98 -15.04
N PHE A 144 -1.72 -7.75 -16.01
CA PHE A 144 -1.72 -7.36 -17.40
C PHE A 144 -2.82 -8.04 -18.20
N ALA A 145 -3.21 -7.42 -19.30
CA ALA A 145 -4.06 -8.01 -20.32
C ALA A 145 -3.39 -7.89 -21.68
N VAL A 146 -3.60 -8.86 -22.57
CA VAL A 146 -3.17 -8.80 -23.97
C VAL A 146 -4.33 -9.17 -24.88
N ILE A 147 -4.65 -8.27 -25.80
CA ILE A 147 -5.76 -8.38 -26.73
C ILE A 147 -5.19 -8.56 -28.13
N ASP A 148 -5.57 -9.66 -28.79
CA ASP A 148 -5.19 -10.01 -30.17
C ASP A 148 -3.68 -10.00 -30.46
N SER A 149 -2.83 -10.03 -29.43
CA SER A 149 -1.38 -9.79 -29.58
C SER A 149 -1.06 -8.46 -30.27
N HIS A 150 -1.96 -7.48 -30.17
CA HIS A 150 -1.83 -6.13 -30.75
C HIS A 150 -1.83 -5.02 -29.70
N THR A 151 -2.67 -5.15 -28.66
CA THR A 151 -2.74 -4.18 -27.56
C THR A 151 -2.51 -4.91 -26.24
N ALA A 152 -1.76 -4.29 -25.33
CA ALA A 152 -1.64 -4.79 -23.97
C ALA A 152 -1.82 -3.67 -22.95
N ILE A 153 -2.28 -4.04 -21.76
CA ILE A 153 -2.34 -3.16 -20.59
C ILE A 153 -1.52 -3.82 -19.49
N VAL A 154 -0.62 -3.09 -18.84
CA VAL A 154 0.26 -3.66 -17.80
C VAL A 154 0.51 -2.63 -16.69
N GLY A 155 0.53 -3.07 -15.43
CA GLY A 155 0.90 -2.17 -14.34
C GLY A 155 0.57 -2.64 -12.94
N SER A 156 0.21 -1.68 -12.07
CA SER A 156 -0.02 -1.94 -10.65
C SER A 156 -1.46 -2.34 -10.30
N ALA A 157 -2.44 -2.01 -11.17
CA ALA A 157 -3.86 -2.18 -10.88
C ALA A 157 -4.33 -3.63 -10.93
N ASN A 158 -4.97 -4.08 -9.85
CA ASN A 158 -5.85 -5.26 -9.90
C ASN A 158 -7.14 -4.91 -10.66
N PHE A 159 -7.74 -5.90 -11.34
CA PHE A 159 -8.95 -5.69 -12.14
C PHE A 159 -10.23 -5.80 -11.30
N VAL A 160 -10.30 -4.95 -10.28
CA VAL A 160 -11.42 -4.84 -9.33
C VAL A 160 -11.90 -3.39 -9.29
N ALA A 161 -13.18 -3.15 -8.94
CA ALA A 161 -13.76 -1.80 -8.94
C ALA A 161 -12.92 -0.80 -8.11
N LYS A 162 -12.45 -1.22 -6.93
CA LYS A 162 -11.57 -0.42 -6.06
C LYS A 162 -10.24 -0.04 -6.74
N GLY A 163 -9.67 -0.92 -7.57
CA GLY A 163 -8.48 -0.68 -8.40
C GLY A 163 -8.69 0.38 -9.47
N PHE A 164 -9.91 0.48 -9.99
CA PHE A 164 -10.25 1.40 -11.07
C PHE A 164 -10.81 2.74 -10.61
N GLU A 165 -11.32 2.83 -9.37
CA GLU A 165 -12.05 4.02 -8.92
C GLU A 165 -11.47 4.65 -7.65
N TRP A 166 -10.74 3.88 -6.84
CA TRP A 166 -10.36 4.33 -5.50
C TRP A 166 -8.86 4.30 -5.24
N THR A 167 -8.17 3.18 -5.47
CA THR A 167 -6.73 3.10 -5.22
C THR A 167 -5.96 3.88 -6.28
N GLY A 168 -4.90 4.57 -5.84
CA GLY A 168 -3.98 5.26 -6.74
C GLY A 168 -3.18 4.22 -7.51
N GLU A 169 -3.40 4.06 -8.81
CA GLU A 169 -2.76 3.04 -9.64
C GLU A 169 -2.02 3.66 -10.83
N ALA A 170 -1.05 2.93 -11.37
CA ALA A 170 -0.25 3.33 -12.52
C ALA A 170 -0.15 2.14 -13.50
N ASN A 171 -0.59 2.36 -14.74
CA ASN A 171 -0.58 1.37 -15.81
C ASN A 171 -0.10 1.98 -17.14
N LEU A 172 0.25 1.12 -18.09
CA LEU A 172 0.56 1.48 -19.47
C LEU A 172 -0.36 0.72 -20.42
N VAL A 173 -0.84 1.42 -21.44
CA VAL A 173 -1.34 0.83 -22.68
C VAL A 173 -0.17 0.72 -23.66
N LEU A 174 0.01 -0.45 -24.25
CA LEU A 174 1.06 -0.78 -25.20
C LEU A 174 0.43 -1.20 -26.52
N ARG A 175 0.95 -0.68 -27.62
CA ARG A 175 0.56 -0.99 -29.01
C ARG A 175 1.76 -1.35 -29.88
N GLU A 176 2.97 -1.17 -29.36
CA GLU A 176 4.19 -1.62 -30.02
C GLU A 176 4.35 -3.13 -29.98
N LYS A 177 4.74 -3.71 -31.12
CA LYS A 177 4.79 -5.16 -31.31
C LYS A 177 5.72 -5.89 -30.33
N THR A 178 6.81 -5.24 -29.88
CA THR A 178 7.81 -5.89 -29.02
C THR A 178 7.24 -6.17 -27.63
N GLY A 179 6.76 -5.15 -26.92
CA GLY A 179 6.21 -5.31 -25.57
C GLY A 179 4.97 -6.20 -25.54
N VAL A 180 4.05 -6.01 -26.50
CA VAL A 180 2.83 -6.82 -26.61
C VAL A 180 3.16 -8.31 -26.85
N ARG A 181 4.17 -8.60 -27.67
CA ARG A 181 4.64 -9.98 -27.91
C ARG A 181 5.34 -10.57 -26.70
N GLN A 182 6.13 -9.79 -25.97
CA GLN A 182 6.77 -10.24 -24.72
C GLN A 182 5.69 -10.65 -23.70
N LEU A 183 4.67 -9.82 -23.47
CA LEU A 183 3.55 -10.16 -22.59
C LEU A 183 2.74 -11.36 -23.09
N SER A 184 2.47 -11.45 -24.39
CA SER A 184 1.77 -12.61 -24.99
C SER A 184 2.51 -13.92 -24.72
N ARG A 185 3.84 -13.91 -24.85
CA ARG A 185 4.69 -15.07 -24.64
C ARG A 185 4.87 -15.39 -23.16
N LEU A 186 4.98 -14.37 -22.30
CA LEU A 186 5.00 -14.54 -20.85
C LEU A 186 3.68 -15.19 -20.37
N PHE A 187 2.52 -14.69 -20.83
CA PHE A 187 1.24 -15.32 -20.55
C PHE A 187 1.21 -16.78 -20.98
N THR A 188 1.68 -17.07 -22.20
CA THR A 188 1.75 -18.44 -22.73
C THR A 188 2.63 -19.33 -21.85
N GLU A 189 3.80 -18.85 -21.43
CA GLU A 189 4.67 -19.59 -20.53
C GLU A 189 3.98 -19.89 -19.19
N LEU A 190 3.39 -18.88 -18.54
CA LEU A 190 2.65 -19.05 -17.28
C LEU A 190 1.48 -20.01 -17.44
N TRP A 191 0.70 -19.87 -18.51
CA TRP A 191 -0.48 -20.69 -18.80
C TRP A 191 -0.14 -22.18 -18.88
N TYR A 192 0.94 -22.53 -19.59
CA TYR A 192 1.31 -23.93 -19.83
C TYR A 192 2.21 -24.52 -18.75
N GLN A 193 3.14 -23.73 -18.18
CA GLN A 193 4.16 -24.22 -17.26
C GLN A 193 3.95 -23.79 -15.80
N GLY A 194 3.40 -22.60 -15.56
CA GLY A 194 3.27 -22.03 -14.20
C GLY A 194 1.96 -22.35 -13.50
N CYS A 195 0.85 -22.49 -14.25
CA CYS A 195 -0.46 -22.76 -13.66
C CYS A 195 -0.59 -24.22 -13.20
N THR A 196 -0.91 -24.40 -11.92
CA THR A 196 -1.07 -25.70 -11.25
C THR A 196 -2.53 -26.12 -11.10
N TRP A 197 -3.47 -25.20 -11.31
CA TRP A 197 -4.91 -25.45 -11.19
C TRP A 197 -5.68 -24.92 -12.41
N GLU A 198 -6.82 -25.52 -12.71
CA GLU A 198 -7.77 -24.99 -13.68
C GLU A 198 -9.23 -25.17 -13.28
N VAL A 199 -10.06 -24.27 -13.80
CA VAL A 199 -11.50 -24.47 -13.93
C VAL A 199 -11.80 -24.36 -15.42
N PRO A 200 -12.01 -25.49 -16.11
CA PRO A 200 -12.28 -25.47 -17.54
C PRO A 200 -13.66 -24.85 -17.79
N PRO A 201 -13.90 -24.28 -18.99
CA PRO A 201 -15.22 -23.82 -19.37
C PRO A 201 -16.26 -24.94 -19.31
N GLY A 202 -17.45 -24.63 -18.81
CA GLY A 202 -18.52 -25.60 -18.67
C GLY A 202 -19.60 -25.18 -17.67
N GLN A 203 -20.73 -25.89 -17.70
CA GLN A 203 -21.86 -25.63 -16.79
C GLN A 203 -21.59 -26.07 -15.34
N THR A 204 -20.64 -26.98 -15.14
CA THR A 204 -20.26 -27.46 -13.81
C THR A 204 -18.97 -26.78 -13.38
N TYR A 205 -18.96 -26.19 -12.19
CA TYR A 205 -17.75 -25.64 -11.58
C TYR A 205 -16.84 -26.78 -11.10
N LEU A 206 -15.94 -27.23 -11.98
CA LEU A 206 -14.99 -28.32 -11.72
C LEU A 206 -13.59 -27.76 -11.53
N VAL A 207 -13.04 -27.90 -10.33
CA VAL A 207 -11.63 -27.60 -10.06
C VAL A 207 -10.79 -28.84 -10.36
N ALA A 208 -9.77 -28.69 -11.21
CA ALA A 208 -8.85 -29.76 -11.58
C ALA A 208 -7.39 -29.35 -11.39
N GLU A 209 -6.57 -30.31 -10.98
CA GLU A 209 -5.12 -30.14 -10.91
C GLU A 209 -4.52 -30.22 -12.33
N ARG A 210 -3.50 -29.41 -12.57
CA ARG A 210 -2.74 -29.38 -13.81
C ARG A 210 -1.31 -29.80 -13.62
N LYS A 211 -0.80 -30.58 -14.57
CA LYS A 211 0.63 -30.80 -14.74
C LYS A 211 1.19 -29.79 -15.74
N ALA A 212 2.40 -29.30 -15.44
CA ALA A 212 3.14 -28.44 -16.35
C ALA A 212 3.31 -29.11 -17.73
N GLN A 213 3.12 -28.31 -18.78
CA GLN A 213 3.24 -28.73 -20.17
C GLN A 213 4.26 -27.84 -20.88
N GLN A 214 4.88 -28.35 -21.94
CA GLN A 214 5.77 -27.53 -22.76
C GLN A 214 4.98 -26.38 -23.39
N ALA A 215 5.38 -25.14 -23.07
CA ALA A 215 4.77 -23.97 -23.69
C ALA A 215 5.14 -23.90 -25.18
N PRO A 216 4.17 -23.63 -26.08
CA PRO A 216 4.43 -23.53 -27.52
C PRO A 216 5.29 -22.32 -27.89
N ALA A 217 5.36 -21.32 -27.01
CA ALA A 217 6.27 -20.18 -27.11
C ALA A 217 6.72 -19.77 -25.71
N ARG A 218 7.93 -19.21 -25.64
CA ARG A 218 8.49 -18.63 -24.41
C ARG A 218 8.91 -17.18 -24.68
N PRO A 219 8.83 -16.30 -23.67
CA PRO A 219 9.29 -14.93 -23.85
C PRO A 219 10.81 -14.94 -24.08
N GLU A 220 11.27 -14.08 -24.98
CA GLU A 220 12.70 -13.84 -25.14
C GLU A 220 13.19 -13.03 -23.91
N PRO A 221 14.28 -13.43 -23.25
CA PRO A 221 14.79 -12.70 -22.09
C PRO A 221 14.99 -11.21 -22.42
N PRO A 222 14.61 -10.29 -21.52
CA PRO A 222 14.81 -8.86 -21.76
C PRO A 222 16.30 -8.56 -21.89
N THR A 223 16.66 -7.80 -22.92
CA THR A 223 18.04 -7.45 -23.25
C THR A 223 18.49 -6.14 -22.59
N GLY A 224 17.57 -5.42 -21.93
CA GLY A 224 17.77 -4.10 -21.36
C GLY A 224 17.52 -2.96 -22.35
N GLN A 225 16.86 -3.20 -23.48
CA GLN A 225 16.56 -2.17 -24.47
C GLN A 225 15.44 -1.24 -24.00
N PRO A 226 15.38 0.00 -24.53
CA PRO A 226 14.29 0.91 -24.24
C PRO A 226 12.93 0.29 -24.54
N GLY A 227 12.00 0.46 -23.62
CA GLY A 227 10.65 -0.06 -23.77
C GLY A 227 10.50 -1.58 -23.74
N GLU A 228 11.41 -2.32 -23.14
CA GLU A 228 11.17 -3.74 -22.89
C GLU A 228 10.19 -3.98 -21.72
N ILE A 229 9.51 -5.11 -21.82
CA ILE A 229 8.81 -5.75 -20.70
C ILE A 229 9.80 -6.61 -19.94
N VAL A 230 9.77 -6.49 -18.63
CA VAL A 230 10.60 -7.24 -17.69
C VAL A 230 9.73 -7.95 -16.68
N TRP A 231 10.22 -9.06 -16.14
CA TRP A 231 9.49 -9.83 -15.14
C TRP A 231 10.44 -10.48 -14.13
N THR A 232 9.86 -10.81 -12.99
CA THR A 232 10.40 -11.79 -12.05
C THR A 232 9.54 -13.04 -12.15
N ASN A 233 10.16 -14.21 -12.18
CA ASN A 233 9.44 -15.47 -12.04
C ASN A 233 10.25 -16.46 -11.16
N GLY A 234 9.56 -17.42 -10.55
CA GLY A 234 10.17 -18.42 -9.67
C GLY A 234 11.18 -19.38 -10.34
N SER A 235 11.45 -19.24 -11.65
CA SER A 235 12.47 -20.03 -12.36
C SER A 235 13.84 -19.32 -12.44
N GLY A 236 14.04 -18.28 -11.62
CA GLY A 236 15.32 -17.55 -11.51
C GLY A 236 15.43 -16.35 -12.44
N GLN A 237 14.38 -16.00 -13.19
CA GLN A 237 14.36 -14.74 -13.91
C GLN A 237 14.15 -13.58 -12.93
N MET A 238 15.06 -12.60 -12.98
CA MET A 238 15.06 -11.42 -12.10
C MET A 238 15.25 -10.13 -12.90
N SER A 239 14.77 -10.13 -14.15
CA SER A 239 14.92 -8.98 -15.06
C SER A 239 14.19 -7.73 -14.55
N LEU A 240 13.08 -7.92 -13.82
CA LEU A 240 12.35 -6.81 -13.19
C LEU A 240 13.19 -6.13 -12.11
N LEU A 241 13.68 -6.88 -11.12
CA LEU A 241 14.54 -6.32 -10.07
C LEU A 241 15.76 -5.61 -10.67
N LYS A 242 16.45 -6.26 -11.61
CA LYS A 242 17.62 -5.67 -12.29
C LYS A 242 17.27 -4.37 -13.03
N ALA A 243 16.10 -4.28 -13.63
CA ALA A 243 15.65 -3.06 -14.30
C ALA A 243 15.33 -1.94 -13.29
N ILE A 244 14.66 -2.25 -12.17
CA ILE A 244 14.42 -1.29 -11.09
C ILE A 244 15.76 -0.77 -10.54
N GLN A 245 16.71 -1.66 -10.27
CA GLN A 245 18.05 -1.31 -9.80
C GLN A 245 18.77 -0.36 -10.77
N ARG A 246 18.77 -0.68 -12.07
CA ARG A 246 19.37 0.19 -13.11
C ARG A 246 18.70 1.56 -13.18
N THR A 247 17.39 1.64 -13.01
CA THR A 247 16.67 2.92 -12.96
C THR A 247 17.09 3.74 -11.75
N ILE A 248 17.22 3.13 -10.56
CA ILE A 248 17.74 3.82 -9.37
C ILE A 248 19.16 4.31 -9.59
N ASP A 249 20.04 3.47 -10.14
CA ASP A 249 21.44 3.80 -10.42
C ASP A 249 21.59 4.96 -11.41
N ALA A 250 20.63 5.13 -12.32
CA ALA A 250 20.66 6.14 -13.36
C ALA A 250 20.38 7.56 -12.83
N ALA A 251 19.80 7.71 -11.64
CA ALA A 251 19.43 9.01 -11.09
C ALA A 251 20.66 9.87 -10.75
N ARG A 252 20.61 11.13 -11.21
CA ARG A 252 21.65 12.16 -11.03
C ARG A 252 21.18 13.38 -10.27
N GLU A 253 19.91 13.76 -10.41
CA GLU A 253 19.33 14.94 -9.78
C GLU A 253 18.15 14.58 -8.88
N ARG A 254 17.26 13.71 -9.34
CA ARG A 254 16.05 13.30 -8.61
C ARG A 254 15.69 11.84 -8.87
N LEU A 255 15.39 11.14 -7.78
CA LEU A 255 14.86 9.79 -7.79
C LEU A 255 13.48 9.79 -7.13
N THR A 256 12.43 9.50 -7.91
CA THR A 256 11.07 9.34 -7.38
C THR A 256 10.70 7.87 -7.33
N LEU A 257 10.35 7.37 -6.15
CA LEU A 257 9.92 6.01 -5.91
C LEU A 257 8.47 5.99 -5.42
N SER A 258 7.71 4.99 -5.83
CA SER A 258 6.38 4.70 -5.27
C SER A 258 6.21 3.22 -5.00
N THR A 259 5.55 2.87 -3.89
CA THR A 259 5.16 1.49 -3.57
C THR A 259 3.93 1.45 -2.66
N TYR A 260 3.17 0.34 -2.71
CA TYR A 260 2.13 0.08 -1.72
C TYR A 260 2.72 -0.31 -0.38
N SER A 261 3.73 -1.17 -0.35
CA SER A 261 4.39 -1.61 0.88
C SER A 261 5.91 -1.54 0.77
N ILE A 262 6.54 -1.31 1.92
CA ILE A 262 7.98 -1.50 2.10
C ILE A 262 8.23 -2.32 3.36
N VAL A 263 8.83 -3.50 3.24
CA VAL A 263 9.04 -4.45 4.36
C VAL A 263 10.32 -5.25 4.15
N GLY A 264 11.12 -5.41 5.21
CA GLY A 264 12.31 -6.27 5.23
C GLY A 264 13.47 -5.79 4.37
N MET A 265 13.37 -4.59 3.80
CA MET A 265 14.33 -4.07 2.84
C MET A 265 15.68 -3.73 3.48
N GLN A 266 15.72 -3.28 4.74
CA GLN A 266 16.99 -3.12 5.45
C GLN A 266 17.73 -4.46 5.66
N LYS A 267 16.99 -5.55 5.92
CA LYS A 267 17.60 -6.88 6.12
C LYS A 267 18.17 -7.46 4.83
N ASN A 268 17.57 -7.12 3.69
CA ASN A 268 18.04 -7.49 2.37
C ASN A 268 18.39 -6.24 1.54
N SER A 269 19.31 -5.44 2.07
CA SER A 269 19.63 -4.10 1.57
C SER A 269 20.08 -4.08 0.11
N ALA A 270 20.73 -5.17 -0.34
CA ALA A 270 21.21 -5.35 -1.70
C ALA A 270 20.10 -5.36 -2.76
N LEU A 271 18.84 -5.61 -2.37
CA LEU A 271 17.70 -5.50 -3.28
C LEU A 271 17.58 -4.08 -3.81
N LEU A 272 17.43 -3.08 -2.94
CA LEU A 272 17.21 -1.67 -3.33
C LEU A 272 17.84 -0.64 -2.38
N VAL A 273 17.91 -0.90 -1.07
CA VAL A 273 18.32 0.10 -0.06
C VAL A 273 19.75 0.60 -0.28
N ASP A 274 20.70 -0.29 -0.59
CA ASP A 274 22.09 0.11 -0.80
C ASP A 274 22.21 1.13 -1.94
N ARG A 275 21.43 0.94 -3.01
CA ARG A 275 21.39 1.83 -4.19
C ARG A 275 20.67 3.14 -3.92
N ILE A 276 19.65 3.11 -3.06
CA ILE A 276 19.00 4.34 -2.56
C ILE A 276 20.01 5.16 -1.75
N HIS A 277 20.77 4.53 -0.84
CA HIS A 277 21.83 5.19 -0.09
C HIS A 277 22.95 5.72 -1.00
N GLU A 278 23.35 4.97 -2.03
CA GLU A 278 24.30 5.46 -3.02
C GLU A 278 23.79 6.67 -3.79
N SER A 279 22.49 6.74 -4.10
CA SER A 279 21.87 7.90 -4.73
C SER A 279 21.95 9.13 -3.83
N LEU A 280 21.64 8.98 -2.54
CA LEU A 280 21.79 10.04 -1.54
C LEU A 280 23.25 10.52 -1.41
N ARG A 281 24.23 9.61 -1.47
CA ARG A 281 25.67 9.97 -1.48
C ARG A 281 26.08 10.76 -2.72
N ARG A 282 25.34 10.65 -3.82
CA ARG A 282 25.51 11.44 -5.05
C ARG A 282 24.72 12.75 -5.03
N ASP A 283 24.13 13.13 -3.89
CA ASP A 283 23.31 14.33 -3.71
C ASP A 283 22.03 14.35 -4.56
N VAL A 284 21.49 13.16 -4.88
CA VAL A 284 20.21 12.99 -5.57
C VAL A 284 19.05 13.30 -4.62
N ASP A 285 18.07 14.10 -5.05
CA ASP A 285 16.80 14.31 -4.33
C ASP A 285 15.95 13.04 -4.38
N VAL A 286 16.01 12.21 -3.34
CA VAL A 286 15.23 10.97 -3.26
C VAL A 286 13.89 11.20 -2.56
N ARG A 287 12.80 10.89 -3.27
CA ARG A 287 11.42 10.97 -2.78
C ARG A 287 10.75 9.61 -2.82
N LEU A 288 10.09 9.23 -1.74
CA LEU A 288 9.30 8.00 -1.62
C LEU A 288 7.83 8.34 -1.36
N PHE A 289 6.97 7.94 -2.28
CA PHE A 289 5.51 7.98 -2.13
C PHE A 289 5.00 6.59 -1.73
N VAL A 290 4.36 6.47 -0.57
CA VAL A 290 4.00 5.15 -0.01
C VAL A 290 2.55 5.13 0.46
N ARG A 291 1.94 3.94 0.51
CA ARG A 291 0.70 3.78 1.27
C ARG A 291 0.95 4.14 2.72
N GLN A 292 0.29 5.20 3.19
CA GLN A 292 0.32 5.52 4.61
C GLN A 292 -0.28 4.34 5.39
N ARG A 293 0.44 3.87 6.42
CA ARG A 293 -0.05 2.84 7.36
C ARG A 293 0.61 2.94 8.76
N ASN A 294 0.19 3.90 9.58
CA ASN A 294 0.66 4.01 10.98
C ASN A 294 0.53 2.69 11.79
N PRO A 295 -0.54 1.87 11.63
CA PRO A 295 -0.67 0.59 12.31
C PRO A 295 0.25 -0.55 11.83
N TYR A 296 1.23 -0.30 10.97
CA TYR A 296 2.17 -1.32 10.47
C TYR A 296 3.61 -1.04 10.95
N PRO A 297 4.03 -1.66 12.07
CA PRO A 297 5.36 -1.44 12.64
C PRO A 297 6.50 -1.77 11.68
N GLU A 298 6.44 -2.91 10.99
CA GLU A 298 7.48 -3.33 10.05
C GLU A 298 7.72 -2.31 8.94
N GLN A 299 6.65 -1.75 8.37
CA GLN A 299 6.79 -0.68 7.38
C GLN A 299 7.36 0.60 8.00
N ASN A 300 6.89 0.98 9.19
CA ASN A 300 7.36 2.20 9.84
C ASN A 300 8.86 2.13 10.18
N GLU A 301 9.38 0.97 10.59
CA GLU A 301 10.82 0.78 10.83
C GLU A 301 11.65 1.02 9.56
N GLU A 302 11.22 0.48 8.43
CA GLU A 302 11.85 0.72 7.13
C GLU A 302 11.82 2.22 6.74
N LEU A 303 10.68 2.87 6.94
CA LEU A 303 10.50 4.30 6.64
C LEU A 303 11.32 5.20 7.57
N VAL A 304 11.44 4.87 8.87
CA VAL A 304 12.32 5.58 9.81
C VAL A 304 13.76 5.51 9.31
N ALA A 305 14.25 4.34 8.95
CA ALA A 305 15.62 4.17 8.48
C ALA A 305 15.90 4.96 7.19
N LEU A 306 14.97 4.94 6.23
CA LEU A 306 15.11 5.72 4.99
C LEU A 306 15.01 7.22 5.21
N HIS A 307 14.09 7.66 6.08
CA HIS A 307 13.95 9.08 6.44
C HIS A 307 15.23 9.60 7.11
N ASP A 308 15.76 8.85 8.08
CA ASP A 308 16.97 9.22 8.81
C ASP A 308 18.21 9.23 7.90
N ALA A 309 18.19 8.48 6.79
CA ALA A 309 19.21 8.55 5.73
C ALA A 309 19.05 9.77 4.79
N GLY A 310 17.90 10.46 4.80
CA GLY A 310 17.63 11.65 4.00
C GLY A 310 16.56 11.50 2.91
N VAL A 311 15.85 10.38 2.85
CA VAL A 311 14.73 10.20 1.90
C VAL A 311 13.53 11.06 2.34
N LYS A 312 12.95 11.81 1.39
CA LYS A 312 11.70 12.56 1.63
C LYS A 312 10.50 11.63 1.45
N ILE A 313 9.71 11.45 2.51
CA ILE A 313 8.62 10.45 2.53
C ILE A 313 7.25 11.14 2.54
N HIS A 314 6.43 10.76 1.58
CA HIS A 314 5.07 11.25 1.38
C HIS A 314 4.09 10.07 1.46
N GLY A 315 2.96 10.25 2.15
CA GLY A 315 1.99 9.18 2.36
C GLY A 315 0.60 9.53 1.88
N ASP A 316 -0.10 8.53 1.33
CA ASP A 316 -1.50 8.63 0.93
C ASP A 316 -2.23 7.32 1.28
N HIS A 317 -3.44 7.40 1.83
CA HIS A 317 -4.20 6.21 2.23
C HIS A 317 -4.83 5.45 1.06
N ARG A 318 -4.61 5.87 -0.19
CA ARG A 318 -5.12 5.24 -1.41
C ARG A 318 -4.01 4.75 -2.32
N ASN A 319 -2.76 5.16 -2.11
CA ASN A 319 -1.65 4.77 -2.99
C ASN A 319 -1.52 3.24 -3.15
N HIS A 320 -1.38 2.78 -4.38
CA HIS A 320 -1.01 1.42 -4.73
C HIS A 320 -0.06 1.37 -5.95
N ALA A 321 0.26 2.52 -6.54
CA ALA A 321 1.15 2.68 -7.67
C ALA A 321 2.58 2.28 -7.30
N LYS A 322 3.26 1.62 -8.24
CA LYS A 322 4.62 1.12 -8.08
C LYS A 322 5.47 1.60 -9.23
N VAL A 323 6.36 2.53 -8.92
CA VAL A 323 7.08 3.31 -9.91
C VAL A 323 8.50 3.59 -9.40
N ALA A 324 9.47 3.65 -10.31
CA ALA A 324 10.75 4.29 -10.10
C ALA A 324 11.03 5.25 -11.27
N ILE A 325 11.41 6.49 -11.00
CA ILE A 325 11.74 7.51 -12.02
C ILE A 325 13.09 8.13 -11.67
N ALA A 326 14.01 8.16 -12.63
CA ALA A 326 15.28 8.88 -12.53
C ALA A 326 15.28 10.08 -13.49
N ASP A 327 15.38 11.29 -12.94
CA ASP A 327 15.56 12.57 -13.64
C ASP A 327 14.57 12.89 -14.77
N THR A 328 13.45 12.17 -14.87
CA THR A 328 12.52 12.17 -16.04
C THR A 328 13.16 11.68 -17.35
N THR A 329 14.17 10.81 -17.27
CA THR A 329 14.86 10.24 -18.43
C THR A 329 14.65 8.73 -18.57
N THR A 330 14.53 8.01 -17.46
CA THR A 330 14.24 6.57 -17.43
C THR A 330 13.34 6.26 -16.25
N ALA A 331 12.37 5.39 -16.49
CA ALA A 331 11.40 5.00 -15.48
C ALA A 331 11.00 3.54 -15.61
N MET A 332 10.50 3.03 -14.51
CA MET A 332 9.95 1.69 -14.37
C MET A 332 8.57 1.81 -13.77
N LEU A 333 7.62 1.10 -14.35
CA LEU A 333 6.28 0.89 -13.82
C LEU A 333 6.05 -0.61 -13.72
N PHE A 334 5.61 -1.08 -12.56
CA PHE A 334 5.64 -2.52 -12.25
C PHE A 334 4.54 -2.96 -11.28
N SER A 335 4.41 -4.27 -11.09
CA SER A 335 3.40 -4.87 -10.21
C SER A 335 3.92 -5.25 -8.82
N ALA A 336 5.25 -5.31 -8.62
CA ALA A 336 5.92 -5.68 -7.38
C ALA A 336 5.97 -4.55 -6.33
N ASN A 337 5.82 -4.91 -5.05
CA ASN A 337 6.10 -4.01 -3.92
C ASN A 337 7.59 -3.95 -3.60
N PHE A 338 8.00 -3.05 -2.71
CA PHE A 338 9.34 -3.08 -2.09
C PHE A 338 9.35 -4.02 -0.89
N ASP A 339 9.10 -5.30 -1.16
CA ASP A 339 8.97 -6.32 -0.14
C ASP A 339 10.09 -7.36 -0.34
N ALA A 340 10.96 -7.49 0.66
CA ALA A 340 12.07 -8.44 0.61
C ALA A 340 11.62 -9.91 0.74
N ASN A 341 10.37 -10.15 1.15
CA ASN A 341 9.82 -11.50 1.29
C ASN A 341 9.08 -11.95 0.03
N HIS A 342 8.57 -11.02 -0.78
CA HIS A 342 7.67 -11.31 -1.90
C HIS A 342 7.87 -10.38 -3.11
N GLY A 343 7.88 -10.95 -4.31
CA GLY A 343 7.65 -10.22 -5.57
C GLY A 343 8.90 -9.73 -6.29
N LEU A 344 9.84 -9.08 -5.60
CA LEU A 344 11.04 -8.52 -6.25
C LEU A 344 11.93 -9.61 -6.87
N ASP A 345 12.25 -10.64 -6.10
CA ASP A 345 13.12 -11.77 -6.47
C ASP A 345 12.39 -13.13 -6.40
N SER A 346 11.10 -13.12 -6.11
CA SER A 346 10.25 -14.31 -5.95
C SER A 346 8.84 -14.07 -6.51
N GLY A 347 8.08 -15.15 -6.68
CA GLY A 347 6.74 -15.08 -7.28
C GLY A 347 6.77 -14.69 -8.76
N VAL A 348 5.62 -14.27 -9.30
CA VAL A 348 5.50 -13.79 -10.69
C VAL A 348 5.03 -12.35 -10.69
N GLU A 349 5.90 -11.46 -11.14
CA GLU A 349 5.67 -10.02 -11.24
C GLU A 349 6.13 -9.51 -12.60
N VAL A 350 5.55 -8.41 -13.07
CA VAL A 350 5.84 -7.82 -14.37
C VAL A 350 6.05 -6.32 -14.25
N GLY A 351 6.83 -5.77 -15.17
CA GLY A 351 7.00 -4.34 -15.31
C GLY A 351 7.36 -3.95 -16.73
N ALA A 352 7.29 -2.65 -16.98
CA ALA A 352 7.61 -2.03 -18.23
C ALA A 352 8.62 -0.92 -17.99
N ARG A 353 9.66 -0.91 -18.82
CA ARG A 353 10.59 0.20 -18.89
C ARG A 353 9.98 1.32 -19.73
N ILE A 354 10.16 2.56 -19.29
CA ILE A 354 9.66 3.76 -19.95
C ILE A 354 10.84 4.67 -20.21
N ASP A 355 11.08 4.94 -21.49
CA ASP A 355 12.15 5.82 -21.98
C ASP A 355 11.63 6.79 -23.04
N ASP A 356 10.39 6.62 -23.52
CA ASP A 356 9.78 7.51 -24.50
C ASP A 356 9.28 8.79 -23.83
N GLU A 357 9.52 9.91 -24.49
CA GLU A 357 9.33 11.24 -23.92
C GLU A 357 7.88 11.51 -23.50
N SER A 358 6.90 11.12 -24.33
CA SER A 358 5.47 11.37 -24.06
C SER A 358 4.98 10.62 -22.83
N THR A 359 5.28 9.31 -22.74
CA THR A 359 4.84 8.49 -21.60
C THR A 359 5.58 8.89 -20.33
N MET A 360 6.89 9.16 -20.43
CA MET A 360 7.71 9.63 -19.32
C MET A 360 7.17 10.93 -18.74
N ARG A 361 6.90 11.92 -19.60
CA ARG A 361 6.39 13.24 -19.20
C ARG A 361 5.08 13.10 -18.42
N GLU A 362 4.17 12.27 -18.91
CA GLU A 362 2.88 12.09 -18.27
C GLU A 362 2.99 11.33 -16.94
N LEU A 363 3.79 10.26 -16.89
CA LEU A 363 4.06 9.54 -15.64
C LEU A 363 4.72 10.45 -14.59
N ALA A 364 5.69 11.27 -14.99
CA ALA A 364 6.34 12.22 -14.10
C ALA A 364 5.35 13.29 -13.59
N ARG A 365 4.50 13.83 -14.47
CA ARG A 365 3.43 14.78 -14.10
C ARG A 365 2.46 14.17 -13.09
N TYR A 366 2.06 12.92 -13.29
CA TYR A 366 1.23 12.18 -12.36
C TYR A 366 1.92 12.01 -11.00
N MET A 367 3.18 11.57 -10.99
CA MET A 367 3.93 11.36 -9.74
C MET A 367 4.17 12.67 -8.98
N ASP A 368 4.50 13.76 -9.67
CA ASP A 368 4.65 15.08 -9.06
C ASP A 368 3.30 15.58 -8.50
N HIS A 369 2.18 15.32 -9.21
CA HIS A 369 0.83 15.67 -8.73
C HIS A 369 0.45 14.93 -7.45
N VAL A 370 0.61 13.60 -7.40
CA VAL A 370 0.20 12.81 -6.23
C VAL A 370 1.08 13.10 -5.01
N ILE A 371 2.36 13.44 -5.21
CA ILE A 371 3.26 13.87 -4.14
C ILE A 371 2.86 15.26 -3.63
N ALA A 372 2.58 16.21 -4.53
CA ALA A 372 2.15 17.57 -4.15
C ALA A 372 0.81 17.57 -3.38
N HIS A 373 -0.07 16.62 -3.70
CA HIS A 373 -1.38 16.43 -3.06
C HIS A 373 -1.40 15.28 -2.04
N ALA A 374 -0.24 14.84 -1.57
CA ALA A 374 -0.16 13.78 -0.57
C ALA A 374 -0.90 14.19 0.71
N GLU A 375 -1.77 13.31 1.18
CA GLU A 375 -2.62 13.56 2.35
C GLU A 375 -1.85 13.64 3.65
N THR A 376 -0.68 13.01 3.70
CA THR A 376 0.11 12.90 4.91
C THR A 376 1.58 13.13 4.62
N SER A 377 2.27 13.67 5.63
CA SER A 377 3.72 13.74 5.66
C SER A 377 4.24 12.80 6.73
N PHE A 378 5.35 12.13 6.45
CA PHE A 378 6.05 11.34 7.47
C PHE A 378 6.86 12.28 8.37
N VAL A 379 6.65 12.17 9.68
CA VAL A 379 7.32 12.99 10.69
C VAL A 379 8.06 12.09 11.64
N ARG A 380 9.39 12.26 11.71
CA ARG A 380 10.27 11.63 12.68
C ARG A 380 10.21 12.40 14.00
N ASN A 381 10.02 11.69 15.12
CA ASN A 381 9.96 12.25 16.48
C ASN A 381 9.01 13.46 16.62
N PRO A 382 7.73 13.37 16.22
CA PRO A 382 6.82 14.50 16.33
C PRO A 382 6.63 14.93 17.78
N GLN A 383 6.38 16.22 17.99
CA GLN A 383 5.85 16.70 19.27
C GLN A 383 4.44 16.16 19.47
N LEU A 384 4.08 15.85 20.72
CA LEU A 384 2.77 15.28 21.06
C LEU A 384 1.62 16.18 20.58
N GLY A 385 1.78 17.50 20.72
CA GLY A 385 0.82 18.49 20.22
C GLY A 385 0.61 18.44 18.70
N GLN A 386 1.63 18.05 17.93
CA GLN A 386 1.50 17.89 16.47
C GLN A 386 0.69 16.64 16.09
N MET A 387 0.62 15.64 16.98
CA MET A 387 -0.07 14.37 16.71
C MET A 387 -1.58 14.49 16.93
N VAL A 388 -2.01 15.33 17.88
CA VAL A 388 -3.43 15.50 18.24
C VAL A 388 -4.23 15.95 17.01
N GLY A 389 -5.27 15.19 16.66
CA GLY A 389 -6.13 15.47 15.51
C GLY A 389 -5.48 15.26 14.14
N ARG A 390 -4.18 14.91 14.08
CA ARG A 390 -3.44 14.73 12.83
C ARG A 390 -2.89 13.33 12.63
N LEU A 391 -2.89 12.47 13.63
CA LEU A 391 -2.39 11.10 13.47
C LEU A 391 -3.24 10.33 12.45
N ALA A 392 -2.67 10.06 11.27
CA ALA A 392 -3.40 9.42 10.18
C ALA A 392 -3.87 8.01 10.58
N THR A 393 -5.07 7.62 10.12
CA THR A 393 -5.70 6.30 10.36
C THR A 393 -5.94 5.91 11.83
N ALA A 394 -5.77 6.84 12.78
CA ALA A 394 -5.98 6.59 14.20
C ALA A 394 -7.46 6.70 14.62
N LYS A 395 -8.32 5.79 14.11
CA LYS A 395 -9.75 5.75 14.49
C LYS A 395 -9.99 5.58 15.99
N TRP A 396 -9.01 5.00 16.70
CA TRP A 396 -9.05 4.83 18.15
C TRP A 396 -8.83 6.14 18.91
N CYS A 397 -8.20 7.15 18.30
CA CYS A 397 -7.75 8.35 18.97
C CYS A 397 -8.87 9.41 18.95
N GLN A 398 -9.66 9.43 20.01
CA GLN A 398 -10.71 10.43 20.22
C GLN A 398 -10.11 11.73 20.78
N PRO A 399 -10.72 12.89 20.48
CA PRO A 399 -10.26 14.16 21.03
C PRO A 399 -10.44 14.19 22.55
N TRP A 400 -9.54 14.90 23.23
CA TRP A 400 -9.70 15.25 24.64
C TRP A 400 -10.78 16.33 24.79
N GLU A 401 -11.77 16.09 25.64
CA GLU A 401 -12.91 17.00 25.86
C GLU A 401 -12.80 17.80 27.18
N GLY A 402 -11.81 17.50 28.01
CA GLY A 402 -11.59 18.21 29.27
C GLY A 402 -10.79 19.50 29.12
N GLU A 403 -10.40 20.10 30.25
CA GLU A 403 -9.56 21.29 30.27
C GLU A 403 -8.16 21.03 29.68
N GLU A 404 -7.58 22.06 29.06
CA GLU A 404 -6.20 22.00 28.53
C GLU A 404 -5.18 21.87 29.66
N VAL A 405 -5.47 22.46 30.83
CA VAL A 405 -4.65 22.38 32.03
C VAL A 405 -5.32 21.45 33.02
N VAL A 406 -4.67 20.34 33.37
CA VAL A 406 -5.14 19.44 34.43
C VAL A 406 -4.28 19.64 35.67
N ARG A 407 -4.94 19.98 36.79
CA ARG A 407 -4.27 20.08 38.09
C ARG A 407 -4.15 18.71 38.73
N ILE A 408 -2.93 18.31 39.08
CA ILE A 408 -2.65 17.01 39.70
C ILE A 408 -2.36 17.21 41.18
N ARG A 409 -3.20 16.58 42.01
CA ARG A 409 -3.02 16.53 43.46
C ARG A 409 -2.00 15.46 43.83
N CYS A 410 -0.76 15.86 44.12
CA CYS A 410 0.33 14.96 44.49
C CYS A 410 1.47 15.70 45.22
N ARG A 411 2.38 14.94 45.86
CA ARG A 411 3.61 15.48 46.47
C ARG A 411 4.56 15.96 45.38
N LEU A 412 5.44 16.90 45.72
CA LEU A 412 6.43 17.45 44.77
C LEU A 412 7.30 16.35 44.14
N ALA A 413 7.80 15.40 44.94
CA ALA A 413 8.63 14.30 44.45
C ALA A 413 7.91 13.39 43.45
N GLU A 414 6.60 13.18 43.63
CA GLU A 414 5.76 12.39 42.72
C GLU A 414 5.54 13.14 41.40
N PHE A 415 5.30 14.45 41.48
CA PHE A 415 5.17 15.30 40.29
C PHE A 415 6.48 15.35 39.48
N GLU A 416 7.63 15.39 40.14
CA GLU A 416 8.95 15.33 39.50
C GLU A 416 9.24 13.96 38.87
N ALA A 417 8.83 12.86 39.51
CA ALA A 417 8.90 11.53 38.93
C ALA A 417 8.03 11.44 37.67
N LEU A 418 6.80 11.96 37.73
CA LEU A 418 5.90 12.00 36.59
C LEU A 418 6.45 12.82 35.42
N ALA A 419 7.11 13.95 35.71
CA ALA A 419 7.77 14.76 34.69
C ALA A 419 8.91 14.01 33.98
N ASN A 420 9.57 13.08 34.65
CA ASN A 420 10.60 12.23 34.04
C ASN A 420 9.98 11.11 33.19
N GLU A 421 8.92 10.47 33.70
CA GLU A 421 8.16 9.46 32.95
C GLU A 421 7.55 10.04 31.66
N ALA A 422 7.09 11.30 31.70
CA ALA A 422 6.54 11.98 30.54
C ALA A 422 7.52 12.12 29.37
N LYS A 423 8.82 12.11 29.63
CA LYS A 423 9.85 12.16 28.58
C LYS A 423 10.04 10.81 27.87
N LEU A 424 9.46 9.72 28.39
CA LEU A 424 9.65 8.35 27.90
C LEU A 424 8.58 7.90 26.88
N GLY A 425 7.71 8.81 26.42
CA GLY A 425 6.70 8.46 25.43
C GLY A 425 5.53 9.43 25.35
N PRO A 426 4.44 9.04 24.68
CA PRO A 426 3.23 9.86 24.63
C PRO A 426 2.53 9.87 25.99
N CYS A 427 1.72 10.91 26.22
CA CYS A 427 0.68 10.87 27.24
C CYS A 427 -0.64 10.43 26.59
N LEU A 428 -1.15 9.28 27.04
CA LEU A 428 -2.42 8.73 26.56
C LEU A 428 -3.47 8.87 27.65
N PHE A 429 -4.74 8.89 27.24
CA PHE A 429 -5.86 8.83 28.18
C PHE A 429 -6.87 7.76 27.79
N GLU A 430 -7.56 7.24 28.80
CA GLU A 430 -8.72 6.36 28.67
C GLU A 430 -9.77 6.79 29.71
N LYS A 431 -11.00 7.03 29.26
CA LYS A 431 -12.13 7.45 30.09
C LYS A 431 -13.26 6.44 29.99
N ASN A 432 -13.68 5.94 31.14
CA ASN A 432 -14.79 5.00 31.31
C ASN A 432 -15.74 5.55 32.38
N GLU A 433 -16.94 6.00 31.96
CA GLU A 433 -17.89 6.67 32.87
C GLU A 433 -17.19 7.83 33.61
N ASP A 434 -17.08 7.76 34.93
CA ASP A 434 -16.43 8.78 35.78
C ASP A 434 -14.93 8.51 36.03
N LYS A 435 -14.42 7.35 35.60
CA LYS A 435 -13.00 6.99 35.80
C LYS A 435 -12.15 7.43 34.63
N LEU A 436 -11.13 8.22 34.94
CA LEU A 436 -10.11 8.64 33.98
C LEU A 436 -8.76 8.02 34.31
N ARG A 437 -8.10 7.51 33.28
CA ARG A 437 -6.72 7.05 33.33
C ARG A 437 -5.85 7.86 32.40
N PHE A 438 -4.68 8.24 32.88
CA PHE A 438 -3.57 8.70 32.05
C PHE A 438 -2.45 7.65 32.06
N TYR A 439 -1.87 7.39 30.89
CA TYR A 439 -0.70 6.52 30.73
C TYR A 439 0.48 7.37 30.28
N VAL A 440 1.57 7.33 31.03
CA VAL A 440 2.76 8.16 30.82
C VAL A 440 4.00 7.36 31.18
N GLY A 441 4.93 7.17 30.23
CA GLY A 441 6.07 6.30 30.46
C GLY A 441 5.60 4.89 30.87
N GLY A 442 6.10 4.35 31.97
CA GLY A 442 5.62 3.11 32.60
C GLY A 442 4.53 3.30 33.67
N THR A 443 4.08 4.54 33.86
CA THR A 443 3.17 4.96 34.94
C THR A 443 1.72 5.06 34.45
N VAL A 444 0.80 4.66 35.32
CA VAL A 444 -0.65 4.89 35.18
C VAL A 444 -1.12 5.80 36.31
N ILE A 445 -1.82 6.88 35.97
CA ILE A 445 -2.54 7.75 36.91
C ILE A 445 -4.03 7.46 36.75
N GLU A 446 -4.69 7.01 37.80
CA GLU A 446 -6.16 6.80 37.81
C GLU A 446 -6.81 7.77 38.80
N GLY A 447 -7.91 8.40 38.39
CA GLY A 447 -8.67 9.28 39.27
C GLY A 447 -9.94 9.82 38.61
N GLU A 448 -10.60 10.70 39.36
CA GLU A 448 -11.77 11.46 38.91
C GLU A 448 -11.35 12.92 38.68
N ILE A 449 -11.84 13.53 37.59
CA ILE A 449 -11.65 14.97 37.35
C ILE A 449 -12.91 15.70 37.82
N ASN A 450 -12.74 16.57 38.81
CA ASN A 450 -13.76 17.50 39.28
C ASN A 450 -13.18 18.93 39.21
N ASP A 451 -13.85 19.85 38.52
CA ASP A 451 -13.42 21.26 38.32
C ASP A 451 -11.95 21.41 37.85
N GLY A 452 -11.52 20.58 36.88
CA GLY A 452 -10.16 20.59 36.33
C GLY A 452 -9.07 20.04 37.27
N ILE A 453 -9.46 19.56 38.46
CA ILE A 453 -8.57 18.92 39.43
C ILE A 453 -8.74 17.40 39.31
N LEU A 454 -7.66 16.74 38.90
CA LEU A 454 -7.56 15.29 38.98
C LEU A 454 -7.24 14.91 40.42
N SER A 455 -8.25 14.44 41.14
CA SER A 455 -8.08 13.84 42.45
C SER A 455 -7.59 12.41 42.27
N ALA A 456 -6.27 12.24 42.19
CA ALA A 456 -5.63 10.94 42.15
C ALA A 456 -5.45 10.42 43.58
N SER A 457 -5.89 9.19 43.85
CA SER A 457 -5.39 8.42 45.01
C SER A 457 -3.92 8.06 44.74
N PRO A 458 -3.06 7.85 45.76
CA PRO A 458 -1.60 7.90 45.59
C PRO A 458 -1.13 6.70 44.77
N LEU A 459 -1.13 6.80 43.44
CA LEU A 459 -0.98 5.66 42.56
C LEU A 459 -0.21 6.08 41.32
N LEU A 460 1.12 6.11 41.45
CA LEU A 460 1.99 5.72 40.35
C LEU A 460 1.90 4.19 40.27
N GLY A 461 0.85 3.68 39.62
CA GLY A 461 0.74 2.27 39.32
C GLY A 461 1.59 1.93 38.10
N THR A 462 2.10 0.71 38.04
CA THR A 462 2.61 0.15 36.78
C THR A 462 1.67 -0.98 36.37
N ASP A 463 1.26 -1.04 35.12
CA ASP A 463 0.50 -2.18 34.58
C ASP A 463 1.34 -3.06 33.64
N GLY A 464 2.67 -2.87 33.67
CA GLY A 464 3.64 -3.64 32.90
C GLY A 464 3.77 -3.21 31.43
N MET A 465 3.03 -2.20 30.97
CA MET A 465 3.08 -1.73 29.58
C MET A 465 3.33 -0.23 29.51
N SER A 466 4.40 0.16 28.79
CA SER A 466 4.68 1.58 28.55
C SER A 466 3.60 2.25 27.69
N ALA A 467 3.41 3.56 27.85
CA ALA A 467 2.50 4.36 27.04
C ALA A 467 2.80 4.22 25.53
N SER A 468 4.08 4.13 25.14
CA SER A 468 4.47 3.91 23.74
C SER A 468 4.01 2.53 23.22
N ASN A 469 4.18 1.47 24.02
CA ASN A 469 3.70 0.13 23.66
C ASN A 469 2.16 0.08 23.62
N ARG A 470 1.50 0.78 24.53
CA ARG A 470 0.04 0.91 24.54
C ARG A 470 -0.49 1.64 23.32
N MET A 471 0.15 2.74 22.92
CA MET A 471 -0.20 3.46 21.70
C MET A 471 -0.08 2.54 20.49
N ARG A 472 0.99 1.74 20.41
CA ARG A 472 1.17 0.73 19.36
C ARG A 472 0.06 -0.32 19.37
N ASP A 473 -0.25 -0.85 20.55
CA ASP A 473 -1.36 -1.79 20.72
C ASP A 473 -2.69 -1.19 20.24
N TRP A 474 -3.05 0.01 20.70
CA TRP A 474 -4.26 0.74 20.28
C TRP A 474 -4.31 1.05 18.77
N MET A 475 -3.16 1.32 18.15
CA MET A 475 -3.07 1.48 16.70
C MET A 475 -3.36 0.17 15.96
N THR A 476 -2.87 -0.96 16.47
CA THR A 476 -3.00 -2.28 15.82
C THR A 476 -4.30 -3.01 16.16
N SER A 477 -4.91 -2.75 17.31
CA SER A 477 -6.12 -3.45 17.79
C SER A 477 -7.37 -3.15 16.96
N VAL A 478 -7.43 -2.01 16.26
CA VAL A 478 -8.48 -1.70 15.27
C VAL A 478 -8.59 -2.78 14.15
N ARG A 479 -7.53 -3.59 13.95
CA ARG A 479 -7.53 -4.72 13.00
C ARG A 479 -8.23 -5.97 13.55
N ARG A 480 -8.33 -6.11 14.87
CA ARG A 480 -9.07 -7.18 15.54
C ARG A 480 -10.52 -6.71 15.67
N ARG A 481 -11.45 -7.36 14.95
CA ARG A 481 -12.88 -6.99 14.96
C ARG A 481 -13.41 -6.87 16.39
N ASN A 482 -14.24 -5.84 16.63
CA ASN A 482 -15.06 -5.63 17.83
C ASN A 482 -14.30 -5.67 19.16
N ASP A 483 -13.43 -4.71 19.39
CA ASP A 483 -13.24 -4.23 20.75
C ASP A 483 -14.54 -3.48 21.11
N GLY A 484 -15.47 -4.13 21.82
CA GLY A 484 -16.68 -3.53 22.38
C GLY A 484 -16.39 -2.47 23.46
N ALA A 485 -15.32 -1.69 23.29
CA ALA A 485 -14.86 -0.68 24.21
C ALA A 485 -15.77 0.53 24.13
N THR A 486 -16.61 0.68 25.15
CA THR A 486 -17.37 1.90 25.47
C THR A 486 -16.46 3.04 25.98
N ALA A 487 -15.15 2.79 26.11
CA ALA A 487 -14.15 3.72 26.61
C ALA A 487 -13.74 4.76 25.57
N GLN A 488 -13.80 6.05 25.93
CA GLN A 488 -13.17 7.11 25.15
C GLN A 488 -11.66 7.07 25.41
N ARG A 489 -10.84 6.89 24.36
CA ARG A 489 -9.37 6.86 24.49
C ARG A 489 -8.71 7.75 23.46
N GLY A 490 -7.53 8.29 23.78
CA GLY A 490 -6.83 9.22 22.89
C GLY A 490 -5.47 9.66 23.41
N ILE A 491 -4.93 10.70 22.77
CA ILE A 491 -3.69 11.37 23.15
C ILE A 491 -4.03 12.66 23.92
N PHE A 492 -3.40 12.87 25.07
CA PHE A 492 -3.50 14.12 25.81
C PHE A 492 -2.22 14.94 25.63
N ALA A 493 -2.34 16.12 25.03
CA ALA A 493 -1.23 17.03 24.78
C ALA A 493 -1.41 18.38 25.50
N GLY A 494 -2.09 18.39 26.64
CA GLY A 494 -2.27 19.58 27.45
C GLY A 494 -1.11 19.85 28.42
N LYS A 495 -1.39 20.62 29.46
CA LYS A 495 -0.45 20.94 30.54
C LYS A 495 -0.89 20.30 31.84
N TRP A 496 0.07 19.85 32.62
CA TRP A 496 -0.16 19.46 34.00
C TRP A 496 0.46 20.46 34.94
N THR A 497 -0.27 20.84 35.98
CA THR A 497 0.23 21.67 37.07
C THR A 497 0.03 20.97 38.39
N ARG A 498 0.95 21.14 39.33
CA ARG A 498 0.79 20.58 40.68
C ARG A 498 -0.23 21.39 41.47
N ASP A 499 -1.19 20.73 42.12
CA ASP A 499 -2.13 21.35 43.07
C ASP A 499 -1.45 21.51 44.46
N GLU A 500 -1.22 22.75 44.87
CA GLU A 500 -0.46 23.09 46.08
C GLU A 500 -1.27 22.96 47.38
N ASP A 501 -2.60 22.76 47.30
CA ASP A 501 -3.48 22.52 48.45
C ASP A 501 -3.31 21.12 49.10
N THR A 502 -2.30 20.37 48.67
CA THR A 502 -1.82 19.17 49.35
C THR A 502 -1.06 19.56 50.62
N HIS A 503 -1.78 19.83 51.70
CA HIS A 503 -1.14 19.92 53.02
C HIS A 503 -0.44 18.58 53.32
N ASP A 504 0.88 18.63 53.52
CA ASP A 504 1.66 17.54 54.11
C ASP A 504 0.97 17.10 55.42
N ARG A 505 0.24 15.99 55.34
CA ARG A 505 -0.22 15.19 56.49
C ARG A 505 0.17 13.75 56.28
#